data_AF-A0A4Q4XKR8-F1
#
_entry.id   AF-A0A4Q4XKR8-F1
#
_cell.length_a   1.000
_cell.length_b   1.000
_cell.length_c   1.000
_cell.angle_alpha   90.00
_cell.angle_beta   90.00
_cell.angle_gamma   90.00
#
_symmetry.space_group_name_H-M   'P 1'
#
loop_
_entity.id
_entity.type
_entity.pdbx_description
1 polymer ?
#
loop_
_entity_poly.entity_id
_entity_poly.type
_entity_poly.pdbx_seq_one_letter_code
_entity_poly.pdbx_strand_id
1 'polypeptide(L)'
;MSLKATNTLVSIAQGNRGLGPTTMEQSSVVTHYALLIGICFTPKERRHEWPPLRGCIQDVQEIKDHLAKLSPGAHIRTFTASLSEPDASCPAEEEEDLPTHKNVMESLENITLRASAGSFIYIHFTGHGTAIKPTSCFANSSTGESALVVLASDDKTKIQYLHGSELAGSLKRMVEKGLKVTLVLDCCASGSVVRDKVDPSVRFLPYDSAVDTAHSPVPGQSISPEDEATSPAIRGSSMRANWLVDPDGYTVLTACGPTEMAREVFDKDGLWHGLLSYFLVRTFVKRGRVGGKLQHIYAHLCARFREKSIPQTPMLYGNKDLYFFEDANPGDDVTLIPIITNLDRSLQLGAGEAHGVCKGDRFALCPLGHKNRDSGSEQVAIHFEVTRAGALISDLQASDSIPMQSGMTVRACTRLALRRFPVLLDLRLQCRTAWEIASRKRPSLDVQYAKNVNAGTSFSFRVIILAKDSYKIRDDSDQEIPDLPPPPPDLDVNADYVLDIVEHLANRSASISSVQPER
;
A
#
# COMPACT_ATOMS: atom_id res chain seq x y z
N MET A 1 79.65 34.07 33.41
CA MET A 1 79.08 32.81 33.90
C MET A 1 78.66 31.97 32.70
N SER A 2 79.27 30.78 32.56
CA SER A 2 78.74 29.53 31.94
C SER A 2 77.24 29.53 31.58
N LEU A 3 76.70 28.93 30.51
CA LEU A 3 77.05 27.72 29.74
C LEU A 3 76.13 27.67 28.46
N LYS A 4 76.68 27.24 27.31
CA LYS A 4 76.15 26.43 26.15
C LYS A 4 74.67 26.53 25.68
N ALA A 5 74.24 26.25 24.45
CA ALA A 5 74.73 26.13 23.06
C ALA A 5 73.55 25.60 22.19
N THR A 6 73.45 26.04 20.92
CA THR A 6 72.91 25.35 19.69
C THR A 6 71.44 24.88 19.57
N ASN A 7 70.67 25.43 18.59
CA ASN A 7 70.30 24.80 17.28
C ASN A 7 69.20 25.57 16.47
N THR A 8 69.61 26.42 15.53
CA THR A 8 69.57 26.29 14.06
C THR A 8 68.36 25.67 13.27
N LEU A 9 67.80 26.50 12.33
CA LEU A 9 67.21 26.22 10.97
C LEU A 9 65.87 25.43 10.85
N VAL A 10 64.99 25.56 9.85
CA VAL A 10 64.64 26.56 8.81
C VAL A 10 63.27 26.13 8.20
N SER A 11 62.54 27.11 7.67
CA SER A 11 61.32 26.99 6.83
C SER A 11 61.49 26.10 5.59
N ILE A 12 60.48 25.26 5.29
CA ILE A 12 60.23 24.71 3.94
C ILE A 12 58.75 24.77 3.62
N ALA A 13 58.44 25.40 2.48
CA ALA A 13 57.13 25.45 1.83
C ALA A 13 56.92 24.23 0.90
N GLN A 14 55.70 23.68 0.88
CA GLN A 14 55.11 22.85 -0.19
C GLN A 14 53.58 23.11 -0.12
N GLY A 15 52.78 23.29 -1.17
CA GLY A 15 52.88 22.84 -2.56
C GLY A 15 51.51 22.23 -2.92
N ASN A 16 50.67 23.00 -3.61
CA ASN A 16 49.27 22.72 -3.91
C ASN A 16 49.10 21.74 -5.10
N ARG A 17 48.28 20.67 -4.98
CA ARG A 17 47.66 19.95 -6.13
C ARG A 17 46.34 19.26 -5.74
N GLY A 18 45.23 19.87 -6.17
CA GLY A 18 44.06 19.23 -6.79
C GLY A 18 43.23 18.21 -6.00
N LEU A 19 42.21 18.68 -5.27
CA LEU A 19 40.95 17.94 -5.14
C LEU A 19 40.02 18.35 -6.29
N GLY A 20 39.50 17.35 -7.02
CA GLY A 20 38.44 17.54 -8.01
C GLY A 20 37.15 18.07 -7.37
N PRO A 21 36.19 18.56 -8.19
CA PRO A 21 34.97 19.12 -7.66
C PRO A 21 34.18 18.01 -6.97
N THR A 22 34.04 18.13 -5.65
CA THR A 22 32.98 17.46 -4.89
C THR A 22 31.68 17.84 -5.56
N THR A 23 31.05 16.88 -6.22
CA THR A 23 29.69 16.98 -6.71
C THR A 23 28.84 17.31 -5.49
N MET A 24 28.41 18.58 -5.39
CA MET A 24 27.33 18.93 -4.49
C MET A 24 26.13 18.13 -4.98
N GLU A 25 25.77 17.07 -4.25
CA GLU A 25 24.41 16.54 -4.30
C GLU A 25 23.49 17.73 -4.02
N GLN A 26 22.91 18.29 -5.07
CA GLN A 26 21.77 19.16 -4.94
C GLN A 26 20.71 18.31 -4.23
N SER A 27 20.47 18.61 -2.95
CA SER A 27 19.31 18.12 -2.23
C SER A 27 18.09 18.55 -3.03
N SER A 28 17.60 17.66 -3.89
CA SER A 28 16.38 17.89 -4.65
C SER A 28 15.26 17.98 -3.62
N VAL A 29 14.70 19.17 -3.47
CA VAL A 29 13.55 19.38 -2.58
C VAL A 29 12.45 18.43 -3.01
N VAL A 30 12.08 17.51 -2.13
CA VAL A 30 11.01 16.54 -2.40
C VAL A 30 9.70 17.31 -2.56
N THR A 31 9.15 17.29 -3.77
CA THR A 31 7.91 18.00 -4.09
C THR A 31 6.70 17.08 -4.05
N HIS A 32 5.54 17.67 -3.80
CA HIS A 32 4.26 16.98 -3.67
C HIS A 32 3.30 17.51 -4.73
N TYR A 33 2.78 16.62 -5.58
CA TYR A 33 1.82 16.95 -6.63
C TYR A 33 0.55 16.12 -6.46
N ALA A 34 -0.61 16.77 -6.61
CA ALA A 34 -1.89 16.07 -6.61
C ALA A 34 -2.74 16.46 -7.81
N LEU A 35 -3.37 15.47 -8.44
CA LEU A 35 -4.35 15.63 -9.50
C LEU A 35 -5.68 15.01 -9.06
N LEU A 36 -6.69 15.85 -8.84
CA LEU A 36 -8.00 15.41 -8.35
C LEU A 36 -9.05 15.63 -9.45
N ILE A 37 -9.76 14.58 -9.83
CA ILE A 37 -10.68 14.55 -10.96
C ILE A 37 -12.05 14.07 -10.47
N GLY A 38 -13.07 14.93 -10.56
CA GLY A 38 -14.41 14.64 -10.05
C GLY A 38 -15.52 14.91 -11.07
N ILE A 39 -16.25 13.89 -11.50
CA ILE A 39 -17.26 14.02 -12.57
C ILE A 39 -18.62 13.55 -12.09
N CYS A 40 -19.55 14.49 -11.93
CA CYS A 40 -20.97 14.22 -11.71
C CYS A 40 -21.81 14.37 -12.98
N PHE A 41 -21.33 15.16 -13.94
CA PHE A 41 -22.04 15.47 -15.17
C PHE A 41 -22.16 14.24 -16.10
N THR A 42 -23.35 14.08 -16.68
CA THR A 42 -23.60 13.22 -17.84
C THR A 42 -24.39 13.99 -18.92
N PRO A 43 -24.21 13.65 -20.22
CA PRO A 43 -24.88 14.33 -21.33
C PRO A 43 -26.39 14.31 -21.18
N LYS A 44 -27.04 15.46 -21.38
CA LYS A 44 -28.47 15.65 -21.08
C LYS A 44 -29.36 14.63 -21.79
N GLU A 45 -29.05 14.34 -23.05
CA GLU A 45 -29.79 13.44 -23.93
C GLU A 45 -29.67 11.97 -23.53
N ARG A 46 -28.69 11.62 -22.69
CA ARG A 46 -28.39 10.26 -22.25
C ARG A 46 -28.70 10.01 -20.78
N ARG A 47 -29.18 11.00 -20.01
CA ARG A 47 -29.36 10.90 -18.54
C ARG A 47 -30.30 9.78 -18.08
N HIS A 48 -31.25 9.38 -18.92
CA HIS A 48 -32.14 8.26 -18.62
C HIS A 48 -31.41 6.92 -18.58
N GLU A 49 -30.36 6.76 -19.39
CA GLU A 49 -29.49 5.59 -19.44
C GLU A 49 -28.24 5.75 -18.58
N TRP A 50 -27.75 6.99 -18.45
CA TRP A 50 -26.52 7.40 -17.77
C TRP A 50 -26.84 8.42 -16.68
N PRO A 51 -27.38 7.98 -15.53
CA PRO A 51 -27.72 8.89 -14.45
C PRO A 51 -26.50 9.68 -14.00
N PRO A 52 -26.64 11.00 -13.74
CA PRO A 52 -25.56 11.78 -13.17
C PRO A 52 -25.28 11.33 -11.73
N LEU A 53 -24.01 11.42 -11.32
CA LEU A 53 -23.57 11.23 -9.94
C LEU A 53 -23.76 12.52 -9.13
N ARG A 54 -23.59 12.45 -7.82
CA ARG A 54 -23.83 13.58 -6.90
C ARG A 54 -22.65 13.88 -6.00
N GLY A 55 -21.84 12.88 -5.65
CA GLY A 55 -20.81 13.00 -4.62
C GLY A 55 -19.40 13.31 -5.12
N CYS A 56 -19.15 13.25 -6.43
CA CYS A 56 -17.78 13.34 -6.96
C CYS A 56 -17.10 14.67 -6.65
N ILE A 57 -17.84 15.78 -6.66
CA ILE A 57 -17.28 17.11 -6.35
C ILE A 57 -16.95 17.20 -4.86
N GLN A 58 -17.85 16.69 -4.01
CA GLN A 58 -17.64 16.65 -2.56
C GLN A 58 -16.40 15.81 -2.21
N ASP A 59 -16.24 14.65 -2.84
CA ASP A 59 -15.06 13.79 -2.69
C ASP A 59 -13.77 14.56 -3.02
N VAL A 60 -13.74 15.29 -4.15
CA VAL A 60 -12.59 16.11 -4.56
C VAL A 60 -12.27 17.20 -3.53
N GLN A 61 -13.28 17.93 -3.05
CA GLN A 61 -13.07 19.02 -2.09
C GLN A 61 -12.54 18.51 -0.76
N GLU A 62 -13.12 17.43 -0.22
CA GLU A 62 -12.64 16.87 1.05
C GLU A 62 -11.20 16.39 0.96
N ILE A 63 -10.85 15.70 -0.13
CA ILE A 63 -9.49 15.20 -0.35
C ILE A 63 -8.52 16.37 -0.51
N LYS A 64 -8.88 17.39 -1.29
CA LYS A 64 -8.09 18.63 -1.45
C LYS A 64 -7.80 19.26 -0.09
N ASP A 65 -8.80 19.43 0.75
CA ASP A 65 -8.66 20.05 2.07
C ASP A 65 -7.72 19.25 2.97
N HIS A 66 -7.78 17.91 2.92
CA HIS A 66 -6.91 17.04 3.71
C HIS A 66 -5.46 17.08 3.20
N LEU A 67 -5.25 17.06 1.87
CA LEU A 67 -3.91 17.16 1.28
C LEU A 67 -3.27 18.53 1.54
N ALA A 68 -4.03 19.62 1.42
CA ALA A 68 -3.55 20.96 1.70
C ALA A 68 -3.15 21.16 3.17
N LYS A 69 -3.86 20.50 4.10
CA LYS A 69 -3.49 20.48 5.53
C LYS A 69 -2.21 19.67 5.79
N LEU A 70 -2.02 18.56 5.07
CA LEU A 70 -0.83 17.71 5.22
C LEU A 70 0.44 18.39 4.67
N SER A 71 0.34 18.93 3.46
CA SER A 71 1.45 19.54 2.75
C SER A 71 0.99 20.88 2.17
N PRO A 72 1.12 21.99 2.94
CA PRO A 72 0.73 23.32 2.48
C PRO A 72 1.44 23.80 1.20
N GLY A 73 2.59 23.19 0.87
CA GLY A 73 3.35 23.44 -0.36
C GLY A 73 3.00 22.52 -1.53
N ALA A 74 2.00 21.64 -1.39
CA ALA A 74 1.62 20.71 -2.45
C ALA A 74 1.00 21.45 -3.65
N HIS A 75 1.43 21.06 -4.85
CA HIS A 75 0.84 21.52 -6.10
C HIS A 75 -0.41 20.68 -6.41
N ILE A 76 -1.58 21.20 -6.06
CA ILE A 76 -2.86 20.52 -6.26
C ILE A 76 -3.60 21.10 -7.46
N ARG A 77 -3.79 20.30 -8.52
CA ARG A 77 -4.69 20.61 -9.64
C ARG A 77 -6.01 19.85 -9.46
N THR A 78 -7.13 20.54 -9.66
CA THR A 78 -8.46 19.96 -9.59
C THR A 78 -9.19 20.16 -10.91
N PHE A 79 -9.82 19.11 -11.41
CA PHE A 79 -10.76 19.19 -12.52
C PHE A 79 -12.11 18.64 -12.06
N THR A 80 -13.17 19.43 -12.19
CA THR A 80 -14.51 18.99 -11.80
C THR A 80 -15.55 19.28 -12.87
N ALA A 81 -16.55 18.41 -12.97
CA ALA A 81 -17.71 18.58 -13.83
C ALA A 81 -18.98 18.36 -13.00
N SER A 82 -19.49 19.45 -12.47
CA SER A 82 -20.71 19.51 -11.67
C SER A 82 -21.95 19.72 -12.53
N LEU A 83 -23.07 19.22 -12.05
CA LEU A 83 -24.38 19.47 -12.63
C LEU A 83 -25.10 20.52 -11.77
N SER A 84 -25.14 21.77 -12.23
CA SER A 84 -25.72 22.89 -11.45
C SER A 84 -27.21 22.68 -11.15
N GLU A 85 -27.94 22.15 -12.12
CA GLU A 85 -29.37 21.86 -12.04
C GLU A 85 -29.71 20.64 -12.92
N PRO A 86 -30.80 19.91 -12.63
CA PRO A 86 -31.14 18.67 -13.33
C PRO A 86 -31.23 18.78 -14.85
N ASP A 87 -31.59 19.97 -15.35
CA ASP A 87 -31.80 20.25 -16.78
C ASP A 87 -30.62 20.94 -17.48
N ALA A 88 -29.53 21.22 -16.77
CA ALA A 88 -28.35 21.88 -17.33
C ALA A 88 -27.78 21.07 -18.52
N SER A 89 -27.46 21.74 -19.62
CA SER A 89 -26.89 21.09 -20.82
C SER A 89 -25.35 21.03 -20.79
N CYS A 90 -24.72 21.80 -19.92
CA CYS A 90 -23.27 21.83 -19.75
C CYS A 90 -22.88 21.75 -18.27
N PRO A 91 -21.63 21.34 -17.97
CA PRO A 91 -21.09 21.44 -16.62
C PRO A 91 -20.99 22.90 -16.15
N ALA A 92 -20.92 23.12 -14.84
CA ALA A 92 -20.87 24.47 -14.24
C ALA A 92 -19.50 25.15 -14.34
N GLU A 93 -18.44 24.34 -14.38
CA GLU A 93 -17.06 24.81 -14.33
C GLU A 93 -16.59 25.42 -15.65
N GLU A 94 -15.60 26.31 -15.54
CA GLU A 94 -14.93 26.92 -16.69
C GLU A 94 -14.08 25.91 -17.45
N GLU A 95 -13.87 26.15 -18.75
CA GLU A 95 -13.25 25.19 -19.68
C GLU A 95 -11.88 24.68 -19.22
N GLU A 96 -11.07 25.54 -18.60
CA GLU A 96 -9.74 25.20 -18.09
C GLU A 96 -9.81 24.23 -16.89
N ASP A 97 -10.89 24.27 -16.11
CA ASP A 97 -11.09 23.46 -14.91
C ASP A 97 -11.97 22.22 -15.17
N LEU A 98 -12.39 22.00 -16.43
CA LEU A 98 -13.14 20.81 -16.82
C LEU A 98 -12.24 19.57 -16.93
N PRO A 99 -12.74 18.40 -16.53
CA PRO A 99 -12.04 17.12 -16.67
C PRO A 99 -12.23 16.58 -18.09
N THR A 100 -11.79 17.33 -19.09
CA THR A 100 -11.70 16.83 -20.47
C THR A 100 -10.53 15.86 -20.59
N HIS A 101 -10.61 14.92 -21.55
CA HIS A 101 -9.50 14.00 -21.84
C HIS A 101 -8.18 14.75 -22.04
N LYS A 102 -8.20 15.81 -22.86
CA LYS A 102 -7.05 16.71 -23.07
C LYS A 102 -6.52 17.30 -21.76
N ASN A 103 -7.35 17.95 -20.95
CA ASN A 103 -6.91 18.61 -19.71
C ASN A 103 -6.28 17.62 -18.73
N VAL A 104 -6.86 16.42 -18.62
CA VAL A 104 -6.33 15.36 -17.75
C VAL A 104 -4.97 14.88 -18.24
N MET A 105 -4.85 14.56 -19.54
CA MET A 105 -3.60 14.06 -20.12
C MET A 105 -2.47 15.11 -20.09
N GLU A 106 -2.77 16.36 -20.43
CA GLU A 106 -1.81 17.48 -20.33
C GLU A 106 -1.37 17.71 -18.89
N SER A 107 -2.27 17.55 -17.90
CA SER A 107 -1.90 17.69 -16.49
C SER A 107 -0.97 16.56 -16.02
N LEU A 108 -1.24 15.31 -16.41
CA LEU A 108 -0.36 14.18 -16.13
C LEU A 108 1.03 14.38 -16.74
N GLU A 109 1.10 14.84 -17.98
CA GLU A 109 2.36 15.17 -18.66
C GLU A 109 3.10 16.31 -17.94
N ASN A 110 2.41 17.41 -17.63
CA ASN A 110 2.99 18.55 -16.94
C ASN A 110 3.56 18.19 -15.55
N ILE A 111 2.81 17.39 -14.77
CA ILE A 111 3.30 16.85 -13.50
C ILE A 111 4.57 16.02 -13.73
N THR A 112 4.55 15.13 -14.71
CA THR A 112 5.70 14.29 -15.05
C THR A 112 6.91 15.12 -15.45
N LEU A 113 6.73 16.21 -16.20
CA LEU A 113 7.82 17.11 -16.61
C LEU A 113 8.41 17.88 -15.43
N ARG A 114 7.57 18.42 -14.54
CA ARG A 114 7.99 19.31 -13.45
C ARG A 114 8.49 18.60 -12.20
N ALA A 115 7.98 17.41 -11.90
CA ALA A 115 8.35 16.68 -10.69
C ALA A 115 9.80 16.16 -10.79
N SER A 116 10.56 16.26 -9.71
CA SER A 116 11.90 15.65 -9.61
C SER A 116 11.79 14.22 -9.11
N ALA A 117 12.77 13.36 -9.43
CA ALA A 117 12.84 12.00 -8.89
C ALA A 117 12.69 12.01 -7.36
N GLY A 118 11.98 11.02 -6.82
CA GLY A 118 11.61 10.94 -5.40
C GLY A 118 10.38 11.77 -4.99
N SER A 119 9.84 12.63 -5.87
CA SER A 119 8.62 13.39 -5.58
C SER A 119 7.38 12.50 -5.44
N PHE A 120 6.42 12.95 -4.66
CA PHE A 120 5.17 12.25 -4.40
C PHE A 120 4.06 12.73 -5.30
N ILE A 121 3.43 11.80 -6.01
CA ILE A 121 2.31 12.08 -6.91
C ILE A 121 1.07 11.38 -6.37
N TYR A 122 0.00 12.13 -6.15
CA TYR A 122 -1.30 11.59 -5.76
C TYR A 122 -2.33 11.88 -6.84
N ILE A 123 -2.95 10.85 -7.40
CA ILE A 123 -4.00 10.98 -8.41
C ILE A 123 -5.28 10.40 -7.82
N HIS A 124 -6.36 11.17 -7.86
CA HIS A 124 -7.66 10.73 -7.38
C HIS A 124 -8.72 10.93 -8.45
N PHE A 125 -9.34 9.84 -8.88
CA PHE A 125 -10.47 9.87 -9.79
C PHE A 125 -11.73 9.43 -9.06
N THR A 126 -12.79 10.24 -9.15
CA THR A 126 -14.11 9.97 -8.58
C THR A 126 -15.17 10.29 -9.64
N GLY A 127 -15.91 9.28 -10.08
CA GLY A 127 -16.80 9.39 -11.23
C GLY A 127 -17.20 8.04 -11.79
N HIS A 128 -17.73 8.03 -13.01
CA HIS A 128 -18.05 6.78 -13.71
C HIS A 128 -16.81 6.15 -14.34
N GLY A 129 -16.71 4.82 -14.25
CA GLY A 129 -15.87 4.02 -15.12
C GLY A 129 -16.71 3.23 -16.13
N THR A 130 -16.04 2.59 -17.07
CA THR A 130 -16.66 1.66 -18.02
C THR A 130 -15.72 0.48 -18.31
N ALA A 131 -16.26 -0.55 -18.96
CA ALA A 131 -15.52 -1.76 -19.33
C ALA A 131 -15.70 -2.03 -20.83
N ILE A 132 -14.59 -1.94 -21.55
CA ILE A 132 -14.48 -2.18 -22.98
C ILE A 132 -14.40 -3.70 -23.19
N LYS A 133 -15.23 -4.23 -24.09
CA LYS A 133 -15.16 -5.67 -24.39
C LYS A 133 -13.80 -6.00 -25.02
N PRO A 134 -13.14 -7.08 -24.58
CA PRO A 134 -11.84 -7.43 -25.12
C PRO A 134 -11.98 -7.80 -26.60
N THR A 135 -11.16 -7.17 -27.45
CA THR A 135 -11.16 -7.39 -28.91
C THR A 135 -10.20 -8.50 -29.36
N SER A 136 -9.30 -8.98 -28.48
CA SER A 136 -8.36 -10.06 -28.79
C SER A 136 -8.80 -11.41 -28.21
N CYS A 137 -8.51 -12.49 -28.94
CA CYS A 137 -8.75 -13.88 -28.51
C CYS A 137 -7.85 -14.36 -27.36
N PHE A 138 -6.89 -13.53 -26.93
CA PHE A 138 -6.01 -13.79 -25.78
C PHE A 138 -6.38 -12.96 -24.54
N ALA A 139 -7.23 -11.95 -24.69
CA ALA A 139 -7.73 -11.18 -23.55
C ALA A 139 -8.80 -11.98 -22.80
N ASN A 140 -8.79 -11.88 -21.47
CA ASN A 140 -9.74 -12.61 -20.64
C ASN A 140 -11.17 -12.13 -20.94
N SER A 141 -11.96 -12.99 -21.57
CA SER A 141 -13.32 -12.73 -22.04
C SER A 141 -14.32 -12.37 -20.94
N SER A 142 -13.94 -12.49 -19.66
CA SER A 142 -14.80 -12.21 -18.51
C SER A 142 -14.70 -10.80 -17.94
N THR A 143 -13.67 -9.99 -18.29
CA THR A 143 -13.38 -8.74 -17.56
C THR A 143 -13.07 -7.49 -18.40
N GLY A 144 -12.66 -7.61 -19.68
CA GLY A 144 -12.48 -6.45 -20.58
C GLY A 144 -11.30 -5.53 -20.24
N GLU A 145 -11.11 -4.47 -21.04
CA GLU A 145 -10.21 -3.33 -20.73
C GLU A 145 -11.01 -2.26 -19.98
N SER A 146 -10.44 -1.72 -18.91
CA SER A 146 -11.07 -0.67 -18.11
C SER A 146 -10.82 0.71 -18.72
N ALA A 147 -11.82 1.59 -18.68
CA ALA A 147 -11.67 3.01 -19.02
C ALA A 147 -12.39 3.92 -18.01
N LEU A 148 -11.89 5.14 -17.87
CA LEU A 148 -12.50 6.19 -17.06
C LEU A 148 -13.37 7.07 -17.96
N VAL A 149 -14.55 7.46 -17.50
CA VAL A 149 -15.41 8.37 -18.23
C VAL A 149 -15.01 9.80 -17.91
N VAL A 150 -14.54 10.53 -18.92
CA VAL A 150 -14.14 11.95 -18.86
C VAL A 150 -14.99 12.77 -19.85
N LEU A 151 -14.82 14.09 -19.89
CA LEU A 151 -15.47 14.92 -20.90
C LEU A 151 -14.71 14.88 -22.22
N ALA A 152 -15.43 14.99 -23.34
CA ALA A 152 -14.79 15.06 -24.65
C ALA A 152 -13.98 16.35 -24.81
N SER A 153 -12.86 16.25 -25.52
CA SER A 153 -11.91 17.36 -25.66
C SER A 153 -12.42 18.47 -26.59
N ASP A 154 -13.26 18.12 -27.55
CA ASP A 154 -13.84 19.00 -28.56
C ASP A 154 -15.26 19.48 -28.21
N ASP A 155 -15.96 18.76 -27.35
CA ASP A 155 -17.32 19.07 -26.93
C ASP A 155 -17.58 18.72 -25.46
N LYS A 156 -17.52 19.72 -24.58
CA LYS A 156 -17.74 19.57 -23.13
C LYS A 156 -19.13 19.07 -22.72
N THR A 157 -20.08 18.99 -23.66
CA THR A 157 -21.42 18.42 -23.41
C THR A 157 -21.44 16.90 -23.60
N LYS A 158 -20.38 16.34 -24.19
CA LYS A 158 -20.21 14.91 -24.45
C LYS A 158 -19.17 14.29 -23.53
N ILE A 159 -19.19 12.96 -23.47
CA ILE A 159 -18.18 12.16 -22.77
C ILE A 159 -17.17 11.57 -23.75
N GLN A 160 -15.99 11.27 -23.25
CA GLN A 160 -14.93 10.53 -23.91
C GLN A 160 -14.36 9.50 -22.93
N TYR A 161 -13.84 8.39 -23.44
CA TYR A 161 -13.17 7.39 -22.61
C TYR A 161 -11.68 7.71 -22.52
N LEU A 162 -11.18 7.83 -21.29
CA LEU A 162 -9.75 7.76 -21.00
C LEU A 162 -9.40 6.29 -20.79
N HIS A 163 -8.72 5.71 -21.78
CA HIS A 163 -8.43 4.29 -21.79
C HIS A 163 -7.43 3.93 -20.67
N GLY A 164 -7.59 2.74 -20.10
CA GLY A 164 -6.67 2.24 -19.08
C GLY A 164 -5.23 2.16 -19.59
N SER A 165 -5.03 1.84 -20.88
CA SER A 165 -3.73 1.85 -21.55
C SER A 165 -3.08 3.23 -21.62
N GLU A 166 -3.84 4.31 -21.84
CA GLU A 166 -3.31 5.69 -21.85
C GLU A 166 -2.88 6.14 -20.45
N LEU A 167 -3.70 5.84 -19.43
CA LEU A 167 -3.38 6.11 -18.04
C LEU A 167 -2.14 5.31 -17.62
N ALA A 168 -2.08 4.02 -17.95
CA ALA A 168 -0.93 3.16 -17.67
C ALA A 168 0.36 3.67 -18.33
N GLY A 169 0.30 4.11 -19.59
CA GLY A 169 1.44 4.74 -20.27
C GLY A 169 1.95 5.99 -19.53
N SER A 170 1.04 6.78 -18.97
CA SER A 170 1.40 7.97 -18.17
C SER A 170 2.02 7.59 -16.82
N LEU A 171 1.46 6.59 -16.13
CA LEU A 171 2.02 6.06 -14.88
C LEU A 171 3.41 5.45 -15.10
N LYS A 172 3.61 4.70 -16.18
CA LYS A 172 4.91 4.12 -16.57
C LYS A 172 5.97 5.21 -16.67
N ARG A 173 5.71 6.31 -17.40
CA ARG A 173 6.64 7.44 -17.53
C ARG A 173 6.96 8.11 -16.18
N MET A 174 5.97 8.24 -15.30
CA MET A 174 6.19 8.78 -13.95
C MET A 174 7.11 7.88 -13.12
N VAL A 175 6.86 6.56 -13.14
CA VAL A 175 7.64 5.56 -12.40
C VAL A 175 9.06 5.45 -12.94
N GLU A 176 9.24 5.42 -14.26
CA GLU A 176 10.57 5.43 -14.92
C GLU A 176 11.39 6.68 -14.57
N LYS A 177 10.73 7.81 -14.29
CA LYS A 177 11.37 9.04 -13.78
C LYS A 177 11.73 8.96 -12.29
N GLY A 178 11.36 7.88 -11.60
CA GLY A 178 11.58 7.68 -10.16
C GLY A 178 10.58 8.44 -9.28
N LEU A 179 9.39 8.75 -9.78
CA LEU A 179 8.31 9.36 -8.98
C LEU A 179 7.58 8.28 -8.17
N LYS A 180 7.13 8.64 -6.96
CA LYS A 180 6.35 7.75 -6.08
C LYS A 180 4.86 8.04 -6.29
N VAL A 181 4.16 7.16 -7.00
CA VAL A 181 2.78 7.43 -7.45
C VAL A 181 1.75 6.68 -6.62
N THR A 182 0.75 7.38 -6.10
CA THR A 182 -0.46 6.79 -5.50
C THR A 182 -1.67 7.18 -6.33
N LEU A 183 -2.34 6.18 -6.92
CA LEU A 183 -3.56 6.35 -7.69
C LEU A 183 -4.75 5.79 -6.92
N VAL A 184 -5.80 6.58 -6.76
CA VAL A 184 -7.07 6.18 -6.15
C VAL A 184 -8.19 6.29 -7.18
N LEU A 185 -8.91 5.19 -7.40
CA LEU A 185 -10.01 5.09 -8.35
C LEU A 185 -11.31 4.78 -7.60
N ASP A 186 -12.10 5.81 -7.33
CA ASP A 186 -13.45 5.69 -6.79
C ASP A 186 -14.50 5.61 -7.91
N CYS A 187 -14.38 4.55 -8.70
CA CYS A 187 -15.24 4.24 -9.82
C CYS A 187 -15.37 2.72 -9.99
N CYS A 188 -16.34 2.29 -10.79
CA CYS A 188 -16.51 0.89 -11.17
C CYS A 188 -16.05 0.71 -12.62
N ALA A 189 -15.20 -0.28 -12.88
CA ALA A 189 -14.69 -0.57 -14.23
C ALA A 189 -14.85 -2.05 -14.61
N SER A 190 -15.72 -2.79 -13.93
CA SER A 190 -15.97 -4.21 -14.22
C SER A 190 -17.06 -4.40 -15.27
N GLY A 191 -16.79 -5.20 -16.30
CA GLY A 191 -17.76 -5.57 -17.34
C GLY A 191 -18.85 -6.56 -16.88
N SER A 192 -18.77 -7.06 -15.65
CA SER A 192 -19.78 -7.96 -15.06
C SER A 192 -21.05 -7.24 -14.59
N VAL A 193 -21.12 -5.91 -14.73
CA VAL A 193 -22.31 -5.10 -14.43
C VAL A 193 -23.32 -5.21 -15.58
N VAL A 194 -23.88 -6.41 -15.76
CA VAL A 194 -25.05 -6.62 -16.62
C VAL A 194 -26.26 -6.82 -15.72
N ARG A 195 -27.13 -5.80 -15.61
CA ARG A 195 -28.41 -5.91 -14.90
C ARG A 195 -29.50 -5.10 -15.60
N ASP A 196 -30.73 -5.59 -15.50
CA ASP A 196 -31.94 -5.06 -16.16
C ASP A 196 -32.48 -3.72 -15.60
N LYS A 197 -31.81 -3.11 -14.60
CA LYS A 197 -32.23 -1.84 -13.98
C LYS A 197 -31.05 -0.90 -13.76
N VAL A 198 -31.24 0.34 -14.20
CA VAL A 198 -30.32 1.47 -13.97
C VAL A 198 -30.37 1.86 -12.49
N ASP A 199 -29.23 1.78 -11.81
CA ASP A 199 -29.08 2.19 -10.41
C ASP A 199 -28.24 3.48 -10.38
N PRO A 200 -28.84 4.65 -10.04
CA PRO A 200 -28.16 5.94 -10.12
C PRO A 200 -27.07 6.12 -9.06
N SER A 201 -26.96 5.22 -8.08
CA SER A 201 -25.86 5.23 -7.11
C SER A 201 -24.60 4.55 -7.64
N VAL A 202 -24.69 3.80 -8.74
CA VAL A 202 -23.57 3.01 -9.26
C VAL A 202 -22.65 3.86 -10.13
N ARG A 203 -21.35 3.78 -9.85
CA ARG A 203 -20.29 4.55 -10.50
C ARG A 203 -19.77 3.88 -11.77
N PHE A 204 -20.69 3.41 -12.62
CA PHE A 204 -20.43 2.71 -13.88
C PHE A 204 -21.34 3.25 -14.98
N LEU A 205 -20.83 3.40 -16.20
CA LEU A 205 -21.66 3.54 -17.40
C LEU A 205 -21.45 2.35 -18.34
N PRO A 206 -22.52 1.82 -18.96
CA PRO A 206 -22.38 0.85 -20.04
C PRO A 206 -21.48 1.40 -21.15
N TYR A 207 -20.58 0.57 -21.65
CA TYR A 207 -19.69 0.92 -22.76
C TYR A 207 -20.51 1.18 -24.03
N ASP A 208 -20.23 2.30 -24.70
CA ASP A 208 -20.83 2.70 -25.96
C ASP A 208 -19.74 2.82 -27.03
N SER A 209 -19.75 1.91 -28.00
CA SER A 209 -18.77 1.89 -29.08
C SER A 209 -18.81 3.14 -29.96
N ALA A 210 -19.94 3.86 -30.03
CA ALA A 210 -20.03 5.09 -30.80
C ALA A 210 -19.23 6.22 -30.13
N VAL A 211 -19.24 6.29 -28.79
CA VAL A 211 -18.39 7.23 -28.02
C VAL A 211 -16.91 6.94 -28.30
N ASP A 212 -16.53 5.67 -28.25
CA ASP A 212 -15.13 5.24 -28.45
C ASP A 212 -14.65 5.44 -29.91
N THR A 213 -15.53 5.18 -30.88
CA THR A 213 -15.22 5.39 -32.31
C THR A 213 -15.08 6.88 -32.64
N ALA A 214 -15.85 7.76 -32.01
CA ALA A 214 -15.75 9.20 -32.19
C ALA A 214 -14.41 9.77 -31.69
N HIS A 215 -13.78 9.10 -30.72
CA HIS A 215 -12.55 9.55 -30.08
C HIS A 215 -11.53 8.41 -29.94
N SER A 216 -11.26 7.71 -31.06
CA SER A 216 -10.37 6.55 -31.03
C SER A 216 -8.96 6.94 -30.54
N PRO A 217 -8.34 6.12 -29.67
CA PRO A 217 -7.03 6.42 -29.13
C PRO A 217 -5.98 6.54 -30.24
N VAL A 218 -5.07 7.51 -30.11
CA VAL A 218 -4.04 7.79 -31.10
C VAL A 218 -3.00 6.66 -31.10
N PRO A 219 -2.70 6.02 -32.24
CA PRO A 219 -1.67 4.98 -32.32
C PRO A 219 -0.30 5.54 -31.88
N GLY A 220 0.29 4.97 -30.82
CA GLY A 220 1.63 5.34 -30.32
C GLY A 220 1.70 5.90 -28.90
N GLN A 221 0.57 6.20 -28.26
CA GLN A 221 0.52 6.53 -26.81
C GLN A 221 0.18 5.31 -25.92
N SER A 222 -0.19 4.20 -26.53
CA SER A 222 -0.41 2.90 -25.88
C SER A 222 0.92 2.18 -25.62
N ILE A 223 0.93 1.27 -24.64
CA ILE A 223 2.04 0.35 -24.40
C ILE A 223 2.39 -0.38 -25.71
N SER A 224 3.69 -0.51 -25.99
CA SER A 224 4.14 -1.15 -27.23
C SER A 224 3.75 -2.65 -27.24
N PRO A 225 3.49 -3.26 -28.41
CA PRO A 225 3.21 -4.70 -28.49
C PRO A 225 4.35 -5.57 -27.93
N GLU A 226 5.57 -5.03 -27.92
CA GLU A 226 6.77 -5.67 -27.36
C GLU A 226 6.74 -5.71 -25.82
N ASP A 227 6.26 -4.64 -25.18
CA ASP A 227 6.05 -4.57 -23.73
C ASP A 227 4.91 -5.50 -23.26
N GLU A 228 3.83 -5.67 -24.05
CA GLU A 228 2.76 -6.63 -23.75
C GLU A 228 3.25 -8.09 -23.76
N ALA A 229 4.20 -8.42 -24.64
CA ALA A 229 4.73 -9.78 -24.79
C ALA A 229 5.63 -10.24 -23.62
N THR A 230 6.21 -9.29 -22.86
CA THR A 230 7.08 -9.58 -21.69
C THR A 230 6.34 -9.82 -20.38
N SER A 231 5.01 -9.70 -20.35
CA SER A 231 4.21 -9.92 -19.13
C SER A 231 3.90 -11.42 -18.92
N PRO A 232 4.18 -12.02 -17.73
CA PRO A 232 3.96 -13.46 -17.52
C PRO A 232 2.47 -13.82 -17.64
N ALA A 233 2.16 -14.75 -18.54
CA ALA A 233 0.82 -15.27 -18.77
C ALA A 233 0.30 -16.07 -17.56
N ILE A 234 -0.25 -15.38 -16.55
CA ILE A 234 -1.03 -16.00 -15.48
C ILE A 234 -2.51 -15.92 -15.86
N ARG A 235 -3.10 -17.07 -16.20
CA ARG A 235 -4.54 -17.24 -16.48
C ARG A 235 -5.38 -16.70 -15.31
N GLY A 236 -6.13 -15.61 -15.54
CA GLY A 236 -7.23 -15.22 -14.66
C GLY A 236 -7.48 -13.74 -14.36
N SER A 237 -6.78 -12.77 -14.96
CA SER A 237 -6.98 -11.35 -14.55
C SER A 237 -6.70 -10.34 -15.67
N SER A 238 -7.72 -9.72 -16.26
CA SER A 238 -7.49 -8.63 -17.23
C SER A 238 -7.12 -7.29 -16.59
N MET A 239 -7.18 -7.16 -15.26
CA MET A 239 -6.61 -5.99 -14.57
C MET A 239 -5.08 -6.06 -14.39
N ARG A 240 -4.44 -7.21 -14.68
CA ARG A 240 -2.99 -7.37 -14.43
C ARG A 240 -2.09 -7.05 -15.63
N ALA A 241 -2.55 -7.22 -16.87
CA ALA A 241 -1.65 -7.21 -18.03
C ALA A 241 -1.28 -5.80 -18.52
N ASN A 242 -2.20 -4.83 -18.45
CA ASN A 242 -2.00 -3.54 -19.13
C ASN A 242 -1.39 -2.44 -18.26
N TRP A 243 -1.01 -2.71 -17.00
CA TRP A 243 -0.72 -1.65 -16.01
C TRP A 243 0.71 -1.66 -15.44
N LEU A 244 1.53 -2.70 -15.62
CA LEU A 244 2.80 -2.85 -14.88
C LEU A 244 4.02 -2.98 -15.80
N VAL A 245 4.90 -1.98 -15.73
CA VAL A 245 6.31 -2.14 -16.08
C VAL A 245 7.23 -2.14 -14.85
N ASP A 246 6.76 -1.65 -13.70
CA ASP A 246 7.49 -1.76 -12.43
C ASP A 246 6.50 -1.66 -11.25
N PRO A 247 6.28 -2.75 -10.48
CA PRO A 247 5.39 -2.71 -9.31
C PRO A 247 5.90 -1.79 -8.21
N ASP A 248 7.21 -1.44 -8.15
CA ASP A 248 7.82 -0.81 -6.98
C ASP A 248 7.57 0.71 -6.90
N GLY A 249 7.37 1.38 -8.04
CA GLY A 249 7.22 2.84 -8.09
C GLY A 249 5.80 3.38 -7.84
N TYR A 250 4.78 2.51 -7.75
CA TYR A 250 3.41 2.98 -7.61
C TYR A 250 2.48 2.07 -6.80
N THR A 251 1.39 2.67 -6.31
CA THR A 251 0.29 1.98 -5.65
C THR A 251 -1.04 2.38 -6.28
N VAL A 252 -1.95 1.42 -6.50
CA VAL A 252 -3.32 1.68 -6.97
C VAL A 252 -4.32 1.17 -5.95
N LEU A 253 -5.20 2.05 -5.48
CA LEU A 253 -6.34 1.73 -4.63
C LEU A 253 -7.64 1.88 -5.43
N THR A 254 -8.38 0.79 -5.63
CA THR A 254 -9.66 0.81 -6.36
C THR A 254 -10.83 0.60 -5.42
N ALA A 255 -12.01 1.13 -5.79
CA ALA A 255 -13.19 1.10 -4.94
C ALA A 255 -13.75 -0.30 -4.68
N CYS A 256 -13.65 -1.21 -5.64
CA CYS A 256 -14.27 -2.52 -5.55
C CYS A 256 -13.47 -3.60 -6.29
N GLY A 257 -13.77 -4.87 -6.00
CA GLY A 257 -13.29 -6.02 -6.77
C GLY A 257 -13.96 -6.14 -8.15
N PRO A 258 -13.47 -7.06 -9.01
CA PRO A 258 -13.92 -7.19 -10.39
C PRO A 258 -15.36 -7.70 -10.55
N THR A 259 -15.98 -8.22 -9.49
CA THR A 259 -17.37 -8.71 -9.50
C THR A 259 -18.31 -7.86 -8.62
N GLU A 260 -17.79 -6.77 -8.09
CA GLU A 260 -18.50 -5.86 -7.18
C GLU A 260 -18.79 -4.52 -7.87
N MET A 261 -19.56 -3.66 -7.21
CA MET A 261 -19.91 -2.34 -7.74
C MET A 261 -19.46 -1.24 -6.79
N ALA A 262 -18.77 -0.23 -7.32
CA ALA A 262 -18.53 1.02 -6.63
C ALA A 262 -19.81 1.87 -6.58
N ARG A 263 -20.18 2.37 -5.41
CA ARG A 263 -21.44 3.11 -5.19
C ARG A 263 -21.24 4.44 -4.47
N GLU A 264 -22.21 5.32 -4.64
CA GLU A 264 -22.38 6.50 -3.81
C GLU A 264 -23.05 6.17 -2.47
N VAL A 265 -22.70 6.94 -1.44
CA VAL A 265 -23.32 6.93 -0.12
C VAL A 265 -23.81 8.33 0.22
N PHE A 266 -24.98 8.41 0.84
CA PHE A 266 -25.50 9.64 1.43
C PHE A 266 -25.18 9.64 2.92
N ASP A 267 -24.48 10.66 3.38
CA ASP A 267 -24.02 10.72 4.76
C ASP A 267 -25.03 11.38 5.70
N LYS A 268 -24.66 11.41 6.98
CA LYS A 268 -25.51 11.98 8.04
C LYS A 268 -25.63 13.51 7.97
N ASP A 269 -24.68 14.16 7.30
CA ASP A 269 -24.59 15.62 7.17
C ASP A 269 -25.32 16.09 5.90
N GLY A 270 -25.91 15.15 5.16
CA GLY A 270 -26.74 15.41 3.99
C GLY A 270 -25.94 15.53 2.70
N LEU A 271 -24.74 14.97 2.65
CA LEU A 271 -23.84 15.04 1.50
C LEU A 271 -23.68 13.67 0.82
N TRP A 272 -23.57 13.70 -0.51
CA TRP A 272 -23.27 12.51 -1.30
C TRP A 272 -21.75 12.34 -1.42
N HIS A 273 -21.30 11.10 -1.40
CA HIS A 273 -19.88 10.74 -1.55
C HIS A 273 -19.73 9.43 -2.32
N GLY A 274 -18.55 9.20 -2.87
CA GLY A 274 -18.12 7.86 -3.24
C GLY A 274 -17.75 7.07 -2.00
N LEU A 275 -18.17 5.80 -1.93
CA LEU A 275 -17.92 4.97 -0.76
C LEU A 275 -16.42 4.88 -0.42
N LEU A 276 -15.54 4.73 -1.42
CA LEU A 276 -14.11 4.65 -1.16
C LEU A 276 -13.59 5.97 -0.60
N SER A 277 -13.91 7.09 -1.25
CA SER A 277 -13.49 8.43 -0.86
C SER A 277 -14.00 8.81 0.53
N TYR A 278 -15.27 8.53 0.80
CA TYR A 278 -15.94 8.71 2.09
C TYR A 278 -15.18 8.03 3.24
N PHE A 279 -14.80 6.77 3.06
CA PHE A 279 -14.07 6.01 4.08
C PHE A 279 -12.59 6.37 4.13
N LEU A 280 -11.97 6.76 3.02
CA LEU A 280 -10.58 7.22 2.96
C LEU A 280 -10.39 8.49 3.79
N VAL A 281 -11.22 9.51 3.55
CA VAL A 281 -11.19 10.76 4.33
C VAL A 281 -11.39 10.49 5.83
N ARG A 282 -12.39 9.68 6.18
CA ARG A 282 -12.66 9.32 7.59
C ARG A 282 -11.54 8.51 8.22
N THR A 283 -10.80 7.73 7.44
CA THR A 283 -9.60 7.03 7.91
C THR A 283 -8.54 8.05 8.36
N PHE A 284 -8.30 9.10 7.57
CA PHE A 284 -7.36 10.16 7.95
C PHE A 284 -7.82 10.93 9.19
N VAL A 285 -9.09 11.32 9.24
CA VAL A 285 -9.66 12.02 10.41
C VAL A 285 -9.50 11.18 11.69
N LYS A 286 -9.85 9.88 11.64
CA LYS A 286 -9.74 8.99 12.81
C LYS A 286 -8.30 8.75 13.26
N ARG A 287 -7.35 8.70 12.31
CA ARG A 287 -5.92 8.56 12.64
C ARG A 287 -5.32 9.87 13.16
N GLY A 288 -6.04 10.99 13.06
CA GLY A 288 -5.57 12.32 13.44
C GLY A 288 -4.48 12.87 12.51
N ARG A 289 -4.19 12.19 11.40
CA ARG A 289 -3.23 12.61 10.37
C ARG A 289 -3.57 11.99 9.01
N VAL A 290 -3.26 12.72 7.94
CA VAL A 290 -3.13 12.16 6.58
C VAL A 290 -1.73 11.56 6.48
N GLY A 291 -1.57 10.45 5.76
CA GLY A 291 -0.27 9.79 5.59
C GLY A 291 -0.15 8.41 6.25
N GLY A 292 1.05 7.84 6.15
CA GLY A 292 1.43 6.51 6.62
C GLY A 292 1.45 5.46 5.53
N LYS A 293 1.98 4.28 5.88
CA LYS A 293 2.09 3.12 5.00
C LYS A 293 0.74 2.76 4.36
N LEU A 294 0.69 2.67 3.03
CA LEU A 294 -0.54 2.46 2.26
C LEU A 294 -1.22 1.14 2.62
N GLN A 295 -0.45 0.09 2.88
CA GLN A 295 -0.98 -1.18 3.39
C GLN A 295 -1.79 -1.01 4.69
N HIS A 296 -1.37 -0.13 5.61
CA HIS A 296 -2.09 0.11 6.87
C HIS A 296 -3.37 0.91 6.64
N ILE A 297 -3.34 1.91 5.75
CA ILE A 297 -4.53 2.66 5.33
C ILE A 297 -5.55 1.71 4.70
N TYR A 298 -5.10 0.85 3.78
CA TYR A 298 -5.92 -0.17 3.14
C TYR A 298 -6.52 -1.16 4.12
N ALA A 299 -5.72 -1.69 5.05
CA ALA A 299 -6.20 -2.62 6.07
C ALA A 299 -7.29 -2.00 6.95
N HIS A 300 -7.12 -0.72 7.33
CA HIS A 300 -8.14 0.04 8.05
C HIS A 300 -9.42 0.18 7.21
N LEU A 301 -9.31 0.58 5.94
CA LEU A 301 -10.45 0.70 5.02
C LEU A 301 -11.25 -0.62 4.95
N CYS A 302 -10.59 -1.74 4.66
CA CYS A 302 -11.24 -3.04 4.59
C CYS A 302 -11.97 -3.41 5.90
N ALA A 303 -11.39 -3.09 7.06
CA ALA A 303 -12.05 -3.31 8.35
C ALA A 303 -13.31 -2.44 8.51
N ARG A 304 -13.28 -1.18 8.04
CA ARG A 304 -14.44 -0.27 8.07
C ARG A 304 -15.57 -0.73 7.13
N PHE A 305 -15.24 -1.18 5.92
CA PHE A 305 -16.23 -1.71 4.99
C PHE A 305 -16.93 -2.97 5.56
N ARG A 306 -16.15 -3.87 6.18
CA ARG A 306 -16.68 -5.07 6.84
C ARG A 306 -17.54 -4.76 8.06
N GLU A 307 -17.10 -3.87 8.95
CA GLU A 307 -17.90 -3.43 10.11
C GLU A 307 -19.30 -2.95 9.69
N LYS A 308 -19.37 -2.26 8.56
CA LYS A 308 -20.60 -1.67 8.02
C LYS A 308 -21.37 -2.61 7.09
N SER A 309 -20.92 -3.86 6.92
CA SER A 309 -21.52 -4.85 6.03
C SER A 309 -21.74 -4.33 4.60
N ILE A 310 -20.80 -3.54 4.09
CA ILE A 310 -20.90 -2.92 2.77
C ILE A 310 -20.53 -3.96 1.72
N PRO A 311 -21.38 -4.21 0.71
CA PRO A 311 -21.12 -5.18 -0.36
C PRO A 311 -20.18 -4.60 -1.44
N GLN A 312 -19.05 -4.06 -0.99
CA GLN A 312 -18.01 -3.44 -1.79
C GLN A 312 -16.68 -3.63 -1.03
N THR A 313 -15.65 -4.12 -1.71
CA THR A 313 -14.35 -4.39 -1.10
C THR A 313 -13.28 -3.60 -1.87
N PRO A 314 -12.68 -2.56 -1.27
CA PRO A 314 -11.56 -1.87 -1.89
C PRO A 314 -10.42 -2.84 -2.21
N MET A 315 -9.67 -2.60 -3.29
CA MET A 315 -8.52 -3.42 -3.68
C MET A 315 -7.24 -2.61 -3.75
N LEU A 316 -6.11 -3.19 -3.36
CA LEU A 316 -4.78 -2.57 -3.36
C LEU A 316 -3.80 -3.33 -4.26
N TYR A 317 -3.24 -2.63 -5.25
CA TYR A 317 -2.29 -3.16 -6.24
C TYR A 317 -0.98 -2.35 -6.25
N GLY A 318 0.05 -2.87 -6.91
CA GLY A 318 1.39 -2.27 -6.95
C GLY A 318 2.16 -2.46 -5.65
N ASN A 319 3.10 -1.55 -5.38
CA ASN A 319 3.89 -1.50 -4.16
C ASN A 319 3.02 -1.11 -2.97
N LYS A 320 2.81 -2.05 -2.04
CA LYS A 320 1.97 -1.83 -0.85
C LYS A 320 2.73 -1.14 0.29
N ASP A 321 4.06 -1.12 0.18
CA ASP A 321 4.97 -0.58 1.18
C ASP A 321 5.25 0.92 1.01
N LEU A 322 4.76 1.53 -0.07
CA LEU A 322 4.77 2.98 -0.24
C LEU A 322 3.95 3.67 0.87
N TYR A 323 4.36 4.91 1.15
CA TYR A 323 3.71 5.78 2.13
C TYR A 323 2.84 6.80 1.39
N PHE A 324 1.68 7.10 1.96
CA PHE A 324 0.74 8.05 1.36
C PHE A 324 1.31 9.46 1.48
N PHE A 325 1.77 10.02 0.36
CA PHE A 325 2.13 11.43 0.23
C PHE A 325 3.17 11.92 1.26
N GLU A 326 4.05 11.01 1.71
CA GLU A 326 5.13 11.27 2.67
C GLU A 326 6.23 10.20 2.53
N ASP A 327 7.43 10.46 3.05
CA ASP A 327 8.51 9.48 3.13
C ASP A 327 8.29 8.45 4.24
N ALA A 328 8.95 7.30 4.09
CA ALA A 328 8.95 6.26 5.11
C ALA A 328 9.56 6.79 6.41
N ASN A 329 8.86 6.58 7.52
CA ASN A 329 9.34 6.99 8.84
C ASN A 329 10.01 5.78 9.53
N PRO A 330 11.24 5.88 10.08
CA PRO A 330 11.98 4.73 10.63
C PRO A 330 11.32 4.00 11.82
N GLY A 331 10.17 4.48 12.32
CA GLY A 331 9.39 3.87 13.39
C GLY A 331 8.12 3.13 12.95
N ASP A 332 7.76 3.16 11.66
CA ASP A 332 6.46 2.68 11.15
C ASP A 332 6.47 1.23 10.62
N ASP A 333 7.59 0.50 10.77
CA ASP A 333 7.74 -0.87 10.23
C ASP A 333 7.08 -1.97 11.09
N VAL A 334 6.31 -1.57 12.11
CA VAL A 334 5.51 -2.52 12.88
C VAL A 334 4.35 -2.99 12.02
N THR A 335 4.23 -4.31 11.80
CA THR A 335 3.05 -4.90 11.16
C THR A 335 1.81 -4.66 12.03
N LEU A 336 0.98 -3.71 11.61
CA LEU A 336 -0.27 -3.37 12.28
C LEU A 336 -1.41 -4.19 11.67
N ILE A 337 -2.13 -4.93 12.52
CA ILE A 337 -3.25 -5.77 12.10
C ILE A 337 -4.56 -5.11 12.55
N PRO A 338 -5.55 -4.89 11.66
CA PRO A 338 -6.78 -4.24 12.04
C PRO A 338 -7.68 -5.16 12.88
N ILE A 339 -8.35 -4.57 13.87
CA ILE A 339 -9.51 -5.15 14.55
C ILE A 339 -10.77 -4.78 13.78
N ILE A 340 -11.62 -5.78 13.58
CA ILE A 340 -12.97 -5.67 13.02
C ILE A 340 -13.94 -5.91 14.19
N THR A 341 -14.89 -5.00 14.37
CA THR A 341 -15.99 -5.16 15.32
C THR A 341 -17.24 -5.49 14.52
N ASN A 342 -17.82 -6.65 14.79
CA ASN A 342 -19.05 -7.09 14.15
C ASN A 342 -20.27 -6.37 14.74
N LEU A 343 -21.42 -6.48 14.06
CA LEU A 343 -22.68 -5.86 14.51
C LEU A 343 -23.14 -6.38 15.90
N ASP A 344 -22.81 -7.62 16.23
CA ASP A 344 -23.07 -8.26 17.53
C ASP A 344 -22.04 -7.87 18.62
N ARG A 345 -21.11 -6.96 18.31
CA ARG A 345 -19.98 -6.52 19.13
C ARG A 345 -18.89 -7.57 19.37
N SER A 346 -18.93 -8.71 18.66
CA SER A 346 -17.79 -9.63 18.65
C SER A 346 -16.59 -8.99 17.95
N LEU A 347 -15.38 -9.35 18.40
CA LEU A 347 -14.13 -8.80 17.89
C LEU A 347 -13.43 -9.85 17.03
N GLN A 348 -12.95 -9.41 15.87
CA GLN A 348 -12.17 -10.22 14.97
C GLN A 348 -10.87 -9.53 14.60
N LEU A 349 -9.80 -10.32 14.49
CA LEU A 349 -8.51 -9.93 13.96
C LEU A 349 -8.54 -10.10 12.44
N GLY A 350 -8.10 -9.09 11.70
CA GLY A 350 -7.89 -9.18 10.24
C GLY A 350 -6.71 -10.06 9.83
N ALA A 351 -6.38 -11.09 10.61
CA ALA A 351 -5.34 -12.08 10.37
C ALA A 351 -5.77 -13.45 10.91
N GLY A 352 -5.19 -14.51 10.36
CA GLY A 352 -5.57 -15.90 10.58
C GLY A 352 -4.39 -16.85 10.46
N GLU A 353 -4.66 -18.15 10.37
CA GLU A 353 -3.65 -19.21 10.28
C GLU A 353 -2.68 -19.00 9.12
N ALA A 354 -3.17 -18.52 7.96
CA ALA A 354 -2.33 -18.20 6.81
C ALA A 354 -1.30 -17.08 7.09
N HIS A 355 -1.59 -16.25 8.10
CA HIS A 355 -0.75 -15.16 8.57
C HIS A 355 0.10 -15.57 9.80
N GLY A 356 0.11 -16.86 10.17
CA GLY A 356 0.84 -17.38 11.32
C GLY A 356 0.16 -17.12 12.68
N VAL A 357 -1.14 -16.79 12.70
CA VAL A 357 -1.92 -16.60 13.92
C VAL A 357 -2.47 -17.94 14.39
N CYS A 358 -2.36 -18.26 15.67
CA CYS A 358 -3.04 -19.42 16.27
C CYS A 358 -3.77 -19.08 17.57
N LYS A 359 -4.58 -20.03 18.05
CA LYS A 359 -5.29 -19.90 19.33
C LYS A 359 -4.30 -19.63 20.48
N GLY A 360 -4.65 -18.70 21.35
CA GLY A 360 -3.84 -18.25 22.48
C GLY A 360 -2.86 -17.12 22.16
N ASP A 361 -2.73 -16.73 20.88
CA ASP A 361 -1.89 -15.59 20.55
C ASP A 361 -2.42 -14.30 21.16
N ARG A 362 -1.50 -13.48 21.67
CA ARG A 362 -1.80 -12.21 22.31
C ARG A 362 -1.36 -11.04 21.46
N PHE A 363 -2.19 -10.01 21.48
CA PHE A 363 -1.98 -8.77 20.74
C PHE A 363 -2.14 -7.58 21.67
N ALA A 364 -1.36 -6.52 21.45
CA ALA A 364 -1.49 -5.26 22.17
C ALA A 364 -2.10 -4.18 21.27
N LEU A 365 -3.01 -3.38 21.82
CA LEU A 365 -3.53 -2.21 21.13
C LEU A 365 -2.40 -1.21 20.84
N CYS A 366 -2.31 -0.76 19.58
CA CYS A 366 -1.46 0.36 19.21
C CYS A 366 -2.33 1.64 19.21
N PRO A 367 -2.02 2.64 20.05
CA PRO A 367 -2.73 3.91 20.03
C PRO A 367 -2.70 4.52 18.62
N LEU A 368 -3.87 4.95 18.14
CA LEU A 368 -4.00 5.70 16.90
C LEU A 368 -3.39 7.10 17.13
N GLY A 369 -2.20 7.33 16.59
CA GLY A 369 -1.51 8.61 16.69
C GLY A 369 -0.29 8.55 17.61
N HIS A 370 0.86 8.86 17.04
CA HIS A 370 2.14 8.96 17.73
C HIS A 370 2.07 10.12 18.73
N LYS A 371 1.75 9.84 20.00
CA LYS A 371 2.21 10.72 21.07
C LYS A 371 3.64 10.33 21.37
N ASN A 372 4.54 11.31 21.29
CA ASN A 372 5.95 11.18 21.61
C ASN A 372 6.16 10.27 22.81
N ARG A 373 7.15 9.39 22.67
CA ARG A 373 7.58 8.40 23.64
C ARG A 373 8.30 9.03 24.85
N ASP A 374 7.90 10.25 25.22
CA ASP A 374 8.45 11.06 26.32
C ASP A 374 7.38 11.22 27.42
N SER A 375 6.94 10.10 27.97
CA SER A 375 6.37 10.08 29.32
C SER A 375 6.38 8.64 29.81
N GLY A 376 7.24 8.35 30.79
CA GLY A 376 7.42 7.05 31.44
C GLY A 376 6.23 6.59 32.28
N SER A 377 5.02 6.69 31.76
CA SER A 377 3.87 5.94 32.28
C SER A 377 3.79 4.63 31.51
N GLU A 378 4.01 3.49 32.18
CA GLU A 378 3.56 2.18 31.71
C GLU A 378 2.05 2.25 31.46
N GLN A 379 1.68 2.61 30.25
CA GLN A 379 0.30 2.58 29.81
C GLN A 379 -0.08 1.11 29.75
N VAL A 380 -1.05 0.70 30.58
CA VAL A 380 -1.60 -0.66 30.60
C VAL A 380 -1.95 -1.04 29.16
N ALA A 381 -1.14 -1.91 28.57
CA ALA A 381 -1.33 -2.34 27.19
C ALA A 381 -2.60 -3.20 27.18
N ILE A 382 -3.66 -2.71 26.55
CA ILE A 382 -4.88 -3.51 26.36
C ILE A 382 -4.50 -4.72 25.53
N HIS A 383 -4.74 -5.90 26.09
CA HIS A 383 -4.41 -7.16 25.45
C HIS A 383 -5.66 -7.82 24.85
N PHE A 384 -5.45 -8.44 23.69
CA PHE A 384 -6.43 -9.31 23.04
C PHE A 384 -5.83 -10.69 22.94
N GLU A 385 -6.63 -11.73 23.21
CA GLU A 385 -6.24 -13.11 23.04
C GLU A 385 -7.09 -13.76 21.94
N VAL A 386 -6.44 -14.53 21.07
CA VAL A 386 -7.11 -15.29 20.01
C VAL A 386 -7.81 -16.50 20.61
N THR A 387 -9.14 -16.51 20.56
CA THR A 387 -9.94 -17.64 21.08
C THR A 387 -10.14 -18.73 20.02
N ARG A 388 -10.19 -18.33 18.76
CA ARG A 388 -10.27 -19.21 17.58
C ARG A 388 -9.55 -18.58 16.41
N ALA A 389 -8.58 -19.30 15.84
CA ALA A 389 -7.93 -18.92 14.59
C ALA A 389 -8.74 -19.50 13.42
N GLY A 390 -9.07 -18.67 12.44
CA GLY A 390 -9.57 -19.11 11.13
C GLY A 390 -8.51 -18.88 10.06
N ALA A 391 -8.79 -19.26 8.81
CA ALA A 391 -7.79 -19.19 7.74
C ALA A 391 -7.21 -17.77 7.51
N LEU A 392 -8.07 -16.75 7.47
CA LEU A 392 -7.67 -15.36 7.19
C LEU A 392 -8.13 -14.36 8.26
N ILE A 393 -9.01 -14.78 9.16
CA ILE A 393 -9.63 -13.95 10.21
C ILE A 393 -9.69 -14.81 11.47
N SER A 394 -9.45 -14.21 12.63
CA SER A 394 -9.48 -14.89 13.93
C SER A 394 -10.42 -14.19 14.90
N ASP A 395 -11.09 -14.95 15.76
CA ASP A 395 -11.94 -14.41 16.82
C ASP A 395 -11.07 -13.98 18.02
N LEU A 396 -11.35 -12.80 18.57
CA LEU A 396 -10.60 -12.19 19.67
C LEU A 396 -11.45 -12.05 20.93
N GLN A 397 -10.80 -12.16 22.07
CA GLN A 397 -11.33 -11.75 23.37
C GLN A 397 -10.44 -10.64 23.95
N ALA A 398 -11.06 -9.52 24.33
CA ALA A 398 -10.37 -8.43 25.01
C ALA A 398 -10.20 -8.76 26.50
N SER A 399 -9.04 -8.43 27.08
CA SER A 399 -8.80 -8.56 28.51
C SER A 399 -9.56 -7.52 29.34
N ASP A 400 -9.89 -6.36 28.75
CA ASP A 400 -10.57 -5.25 29.41
C ASP A 400 -11.85 -4.80 28.68
N SER A 401 -12.84 -4.37 29.45
CA SER A 401 -14.13 -3.84 28.96
C SER A 401 -14.02 -2.38 28.52
N ILE A 402 -13.35 -2.12 27.40
CA ILE A 402 -13.25 -0.77 26.82
C ILE A 402 -14.11 -0.70 25.55
N PRO A 403 -14.80 0.43 25.28
CA PRO A 403 -15.55 0.60 24.03
C PRO A 403 -14.60 0.50 22.82
N MET A 404 -14.66 -0.64 22.13
CA MET A 404 -13.86 -0.91 20.93
C MET A 404 -14.49 -0.29 19.68
N GLN A 405 -13.64 0.12 18.74
CA GLN A 405 -14.05 0.64 17.43
C GLN A 405 -13.30 -0.07 16.30
N SER A 406 -13.98 -0.40 15.20
CA SER A 406 -13.31 -1.05 14.06
C SER A 406 -12.32 -0.13 13.37
N GLY A 407 -11.22 -0.72 12.95
CA GLY A 407 -10.09 -0.03 12.34
C GLY A 407 -9.01 0.39 13.35
N MET A 408 -9.19 0.10 14.64
CA MET A 408 -8.06 0.08 15.57
C MET A 408 -7.06 -0.98 15.14
N THR A 409 -5.78 -0.72 15.37
CA THR A 409 -4.70 -1.63 14.99
C THR A 409 -4.05 -2.23 16.21
N VAL A 410 -3.69 -3.50 16.11
CA VAL A 410 -2.92 -4.20 17.12
C VAL A 410 -1.56 -4.65 16.59
N ARG A 411 -0.63 -4.81 17.51
CA ARG A 411 0.67 -5.46 17.29
C ARG A 411 0.68 -6.81 17.98
N ALA A 412 1.24 -7.81 17.32
CA ALA A 412 1.46 -9.12 17.93
C ALA A 412 2.41 -9.01 19.13
N CYS A 413 2.00 -9.53 20.29
CA CYS A 413 2.86 -9.74 21.46
C CYS A 413 3.46 -11.14 21.45
N THR A 414 2.72 -12.12 20.91
CA THR A 414 3.18 -13.49 20.73
C THR A 414 3.00 -13.93 19.29
N ARG A 415 3.77 -14.95 18.90
CA ARG A 415 3.59 -15.69 17.65
C ARG A 415 3.78 -17.18 17.94
N LEU A 416 2.80 -17.76 18.63
CA LEU A 416 2.88 -19.13 19.14
C LEU A 416 3.03 -20.17 18.01
N ALA A 417 2.50 -19.89 16.82
CA ALA A 417 2.68 -20.75 15.66
C ALA A 417 4.15 -20.96 15.27
N LEU A 418 5.01 -19.96 15.50
CA LEU A 418 6.44 -20.05 15.19
C LEU A 418 7.17 -21.02 16.12
N ARG A 419 6.64 -21.26 17.32
CA ARG A 419 7.19 -22.23 18.27
C ARG A 419 7.04 -23.69 17.80
N ARG A 420 6.24 -23.95 16.76
CA ARG A 420 6.19 -25.26 16.09
C ARG A 420 7.47 -25.58 15.32
N PHE A 421 8.35 -24.60 15.14
CA PHE A 421 9.63 -24.74 14.44
C PHE A 421 10.80 -24.62 15.44
N PRO A 422 11.11 -25.69 16.20
CA PRO A 422 12.16 -25.65 17.21
C PRO A 422 13.52 -25.31 16.60
N VAL A 423 14.25 -24.44 17.28
CA VAL A 423 15.56 -23.93 16.87
C VAL A 423 16.63 -24.53 17.75
N LEU A 424 17.53 -25.32 17.17
CA LEU A 424 18.67 -25.90 17.87
C LEU A 424 19.90 -25.00 17.70
N LEU A 425 20.33 -24.39 18.79
CA LEU A 425 21.47 -23.48 18.85
C LEU A 425 22.76 -24.23 19.25
N ASP A 426 23.73 -24.28 18.34
CA ASP A 426 25.05 -24.88 18.53
C ASP A 426 26.12 -23.79 18.61
N LEU A 427 26.40 -23.36 19.84
CA LEU A 427 27.40 -22.34 20.14
C LEU A 427 28.77 -22.98 20.38
N ARG A 428 29.69 -22.77 19.44
CA ARG A 428 31.12 -23.15 19.58
C ARG A 428 31.96 -22.06 20.24
N LEU A 429 31.43 -20.84 20.34
CA LEU A 429 32.03 -19.70 21.04
C LEU A 429 31.58 -19.63 22.50
N GLN A 430 32.32 -18.87 23.32
CA GLN A 430 31.95 -18.55 24.71
C GLN A 430 31.00 -17.34 24.81
N CYS A 431 30.01 -17.24 23.92
CA CYS A 431 29.09 -16.09 23.80
C CYS A 431 27.70 -16.33 24.41
N ARG A 432 27.56 -17.34 25.28
CA ARG A 432 26.26 -17.86 25.74
C ARG A 432 25.32 -16.79 26.32
N THR A 433 25.84 -15.82 27.08
CA THR A 433 25.02 -14.79 27.74
C THR A 433 24.30 -13.88 26.75
N ALA A 434 24.97 -13.45 25.68
CA ALA A 434 24.36 -12.58 24.67
C ALA A 434 23.23 -13.31 23.91
N TRP A 435 23.44 -14.59 23.60
CA TRP A 435 22.44 -15.43 22.95
C TRP A 435 21.27 -15.77 23.88
N GLU A 436 21.50 -16.01 25.17
CA GLU A 436 20.42 -16.19 26.14
C GLU A 436 19.56 -14.92 26.28
N ILE A 437 20.17 -13.74 26.28
CA ILE A 437 19.46 -12.45 26.27
C ILE A 437 18.65 -12.30 24.97
N ALA A 438 19.27 -12.54 23.81
CA ALA A 438 18.63 -12.40 22.51
C ALA A 438 17.46 -13.40 22.31
N SER A 439 17.59 -14.63 22.80
CA SER A 439 16.49 -15.61 22.81
C SER A 439 15.35 -15.19 23.75
N ARG A 440 15.66 -14.65 24.94
CA ARG A 440 14.61 -14.16 25.86
C ARG A 440 13.84 -12.97 25.29
N LYS A 441 14.47 -12.14 24.45
CA LYS A 441 13.80 -11.06 23.72
C LYS A 441 12.84 -11.57 22.62
N ARG A 442 12.95 -12.83 22.19
CA ARG A 442 12.15 -13.45 21.12
C ARG A 442 11.32 -14.63 21.64
N PRO A 443 10.25 -14.38 22.41
CA PRO A 443 9.39 -15.45 22.93
C PRO A 443 8.63 -16.23 21.83
N SER A 444 8.65 -15.73 20.59
CA SER A 444 8.14 -16.38 19.39
C SER A 444 8.97 -17.60 18.96
N LEU A 445 10.25 -17.66 19.30
CA LEU A 445 11.14 -18.77 18.94
C LEU A 445 11.24 -19.80 20.07
N ASP A 446 11.15 -21.08 19.73
CA ASP A 446 11.48 -22.18 20.66
C ASP A 446 12.97 -22.54 20.54
N VAL A 447 13.81 -21.77 21.23
CA VAL A 447 15.28 -21.94 21.17
C VAL A 447 15.75 -22.95 22.21
N GLN A 448 16.46 -23.98 21.74
CA GLN A 448 17.07 -25.03 22.56
C GLN A 448 18.58 -25.06 22.30
N TYR A 449 19.38 -25.31 23.33
CA TYR A 449 20.85 -25.34 23.20
C TYR A 449 21.33 -26.77 22.97
N ALA A 450 22.10 -27.02 21.91
CA ALA A 450 22.58 -28.36 21.53
C ALA A 450 23.29 -29.12 22.66
N LYS A 451 23.94 -28.41 23.58
CA LYS A 451 24.63 -28.99 24.76
C LYS A 451 23.68 -29.53 25.84
N ASN A 452 22.42 -29.09 25.83
CA ASN A 452 21.43 -29.38 26.88
C ASN A 452 20.33 -30.36 26.40
N VAL A 453 20.48 -30.89 25.19
CA VAL A 453 19.43 -31.62 24.48
C VAL A 453 19.89 -33.06 24.23
N ASN A 454 18.99 -34.02 24.38
CA ASN A 454 19.30 -35.44 24.20
C ASN A 454 19.53 -35.78 22.71
N ALA A 455 20.29 -36.84 22.44
CA ALA A 455 20.44 -37.36 21.09
C ALA A 455 19.06 -37.76 20.52
N GLY A 456 18.69 -37.20 19.36
CA GLY A 456 17.42 -37.49 18.68
C GLY A 456 16.32 -36.44 18.84
N THR A 457 16.58 -35.29 19.47
CA THR A 457 15.60 -34.19 19.51
C THR A 457 15.36 -33.61 18.13
N SER A 458 14.09 -33.53 17.74
CA SER A 458 13.65 -32.91 16.48
C SER A 458 13.87 -31.40 16.53
N PHE A 459 14.46 -30.85 15.47
CA PHE A 459 14.60 -29.42 15.23
C PHE A 459 14.10 -29.10 13.81
N SER A 460 13.62 -27.89 13.60
CA SER A 460 13.33 -27.37 12.25
C SER A 460 14.49 -26.55 11.70
N PHE A 461 15.23 -25.88 12.59
CA PHE A 461 16.41 -25.12 12.22
C PHE A 461 17.55 -25.41 13.18
N ARG A 462 18.73 -25.71 12.65
CA ARG A 462 19.96 -25.81 13.45
C ARG A 462 20.88 -24.64 13.12
N VAL A 463 21.12 -23.78 14.10
CA VAL A 463 21.99 -22.60 13.99
C VAL A 463 23.34 -22.97 14.57
N ILE A 464 24.39 -22.91 13.75
CA ILE A 464 25.76 -23.25 14.15
C ILE A 464 26.60 -21.98 14.07
N ILE A 465 27.13 -21.55 15.22
CA ILE A 465 28.05 -20.40 15.28
C ILE A 465 29.47 -20.94 15.28
N LEU A 466 30.19 -20.72 14.18
CA LEU A 466 31.53 -21.26 13.92
C LEU A 466 32.62 -20.34 14.46
N ALA A 467 32.49 -19.04 14.20
CA ALA A 467 33.42 -17.98 14.57
C ALA A 467 32.67 -16.66 14.77
N LYS A 468 33.36 -15.60 15.22
CA LYS A 468 32.74 -14.27 15.46
C LYS A 468 32.11 -13.67 14.20
N ASP A 469 32.56 -14.09 13.03
CA ASP A 469 32.19 -13.60 11.71
C ASP A 469 31.67 -14.75 10.82
N SER A 470 31.17 -15.84 11.41
CA SER A 470 30.72 -17.00 10.63
C SER A 470 29.63 -17.80 11.35
N TYR A 471 28.49 -17.95 10.66
CA TYR A 471 27.40 -18.82 11.09
C TYR A 471 26.88 -19.67 9.92
N LYS A 472 26.19 -20.76 10.26
CA LYS A 472 25.43 -21.60 9.32
C LYS A 472 24.06 -21.90 9.89
N ILE A 473 23.04 -21.96 9.04
CA ILE A 473 21.71 -22.45 9.40
C ILE A 473 21.42 -23.69 8.55
N ARG A 474 20.96 -24.75 9.19
CA ARG A 474 20.52 -25.99 8.54
C ARG A 474 19.04 -26.23 8.77
N ASP A 475 18.40 -26.91 7.83
CA ASP A 475 16.99 -27.33 7.91
C ASP A 475 16.80 -28.62 8.73
N ASP A 476 15.57 -29.12 8.78
CA ASP A 476 15.17 -30.35 9.49
C ASP A 476 15.81 -31.63 8.94
N SER A 477 16.32 -31.58 7.71
CA SER A 477 17.05 -32.65 7.02
C SER A 477 18.58 -32.53 7.22
N ASP A 478 19.02 -31.60 8.08
CA ASP A 478 20.41 -31.23 8.34
C ASP A 478 21.17 -30.75 7.09
N GLN A 479 20.45 -30.24 6.08
CA GLN A 479 21.03 -29.59 4.90
C GLN A 479 21.24 -28.10 5.16
N GLU A 480 22.34 -27.56 4.67
CA GLU A 480 22.68 -26.14 4.80
C GLU A 480 21.76 -25.28 3.93
N ILE A 481 21.14 -24.27 4.53
CA ILE A 481 20.29 -23.32 3.82
C ILE A 481 21.22 -22.34 3.08
N PRO A 482 21.16 -22.27 1.74
CA PRO A 482 22.01 -21.39 0.95
C PRO A 482 21.55 -19.92 1.02
N ASP A 483 22.39 -19.02 0.50
CA ASP A 483 22.09 -17.59 0.26
C ASP A 483 21.63 -16.80 1.50
N LEU A 484 22.15 -17.18 2.66
CA LEU A 484 21.93 -16.43 3.90
C LEU A 484 22.69 -15.10 3.90
N PRO A 485 22.15 -14.05 4.53
CA PRO A 485 22.85 -12.77 4.68
C PRO A 485 24.26 -12.91 5.30
N PRO A 486 25.23 -12.08 4.91
CA PRO A 486 26.56 -12.16 5.49
C PRO A 486 26.54 -11.78 6.98
N PRO A 487 27.37 -12.42 7.83
CA PRO A 487 27.43 -12.11 9.26
C PRO A 487 27.86 -10.66 9.54
N PRO A 488 27.33 -10.04 10.60
CA PRO A 488 27.85 -8.78 11.11
C PRO A 488 29.28 -8.98 11.67
N PRO A 489 30.04 -7.89 11.88
CA PRO A 489 31.46 -7.97 12.27
C PRO A 489 31.74 -8.71 13.58
N ASP A 490 30.76 -8.82 14.48
CA ASP A 490 30.91 -9.53 15.74
C ASP A 490 29.60 -10.17 16.23
N LEU A 491 29.48 -11.48 16.03
CA LEU A 491 28.35 -12.31 16.50
C LEU A 491 28.34 -12.53 18.03
N ASP A 492 29.39 -12.14 18.76
CA ASP A 492 29.36 -12.21 20.23
C ASP A 492 28.36 -11.19 20.82
N VAL A 493 28.12 -10.08 20.11
CA VAL A 493 27.21 -9.00 20.55
C VAL A 493 26.01 -8.80 19.62
N ASN A 494 26.01 -9.39 18.43
CA ASN A 494 24.94 -9.28 17.44
C ASN A 494 24.11 -10.57 17.27
N ALA A 495 23.89 -11.32 18.35
CA ALA A 495 23.03 -12.51 18.35
C ALA A 495 21.60 -12.22 17.85
N ASP A 496 21.13 -10.99 18.06
CA ASP A 496 19.83 -10.51 17.58
C ASP A 496 19.68 -10.68 16.04
N TYR A 497 20.73 -10.37 15.27
CA TYR A 497 20.73 -10.48 13.81
C TYR A 497 20.42 -11.88 13.28
N VAL A 498 21.09 -12.90 13.83
CA VAL A 498 20.91 -14.28 13.37
C VAL A 498 19.54 -14.81 13.79
N LEU A 499 19.07 -14.47 14.98
CA LEU A 499 17.74 -14.87 15.43
C LEU A 499 16.62 -14.19 14.63
N ASP A 500 16.82 -12.97 14.13
CA ASP A 500 15.86 -12.32 13.22
C ASP A 500 15.76 -13.08 11.89
N ILE A 501 16.88 -13.57 11.36
CA ILE A 501 16.88 -14.43 10.16
C ILE A 501 16.13 -15.74 10.43
N VAL A 502 16.38 -16.38 11.57
CA VAL A 502 15.69 -17.64 11.93
C VAL A 502 14.20 -17.42 12.12
N GLU A 503 13.80 -16.32 12.76
CA GLU A 503 12.39 -15.94 12.90
C GLU A 503 11.74 -15.67 11.53
N HIS A 504 12.45 -15.05 10.60
CA HIS A 504 11.98 -14.91 9.22
C HIS A 504 11.77 -16.27 8.52
N LEU A 505 12.72 -17.20 8.65
CA LEU A 505 12.61 -18.56 8.10
C LEU A 505 11.45 -19.35 8.71
N ALA A 506 11.25 -19.25 10.03
CA ALA A 506 10.13 -19.86 10.74
C ALA A 506 8.79 -19.29 10.27
N ASN A 507 8.69 -17.96 10.10
CA ASN A 507 7.50 -17.31 9.55
C ASN A 507 7.16 -17.85 8.15
N ARG A 508 8.16 -17.94 7.27
CA ARG A 508 7.96 -18.48 5.91
C ARG A 508 7.48 -19.92 5.94
N SER A 509 8.04 -20.75 6.81
CA SER A 509 7.66 -22.15 6.97
C SER A 509 6.23 -22.30 7.50
N ALA A 510 5.84 -21.47 8.48
CA ALA A 510 4.47 -21.43 9.00
C ALA A 510 3.45 -21.09 7.90
N SER A 511 3.75 -20.09 7.07
CA SER A 511 2.89 -19.72 5.94
C SER A 511 2.75 -20.84 4.92
N ILE A 512 3.80 -21.59 4.61
CA ILE A 512 3.73 -22.72 3.67
C ILE A 512 2.89 -23.88 4.24
N SER A 513 3.10 -24.24 5.51
CA SER A 513 2.35 -25.32 6.17
C SER A 513 0.84 -25.02 6.28
N SER A 514 0.45 -23.75 6.35
CA SER A 514 -0.97 -23.36 6.41
C SER A 514 -1.73 -23.54 5.07
N VAL A 515 -1.01 -23.63 3.95
CA VAL A 515 -1.59 -23.75 2.60
C VAL A 515 -1.75 -25.23 2.18
N GLN A 516 -1.02 -26.14 2.83
CA GLN A 516 -1.19 -27.57 2.64
C GLN A 516 -2.00 -28.14 3.80
N PRO A 517 -3.31 -28.43 3.64
CA PRO A 517 -4.00 -29.22 4.64
C PRO A 517 -3.32 -30.59 4.69
N GLU A 518 -3.04 -31.07 5.92
CA GLU A 518 -2.57 -32.42 6.17
C GLU A 518 -3.42 -33.40 5.35
N ARG A 519 -2.75 -34.19 4.50
CA ARG A 519 -3.37 -35.25 3.68
C ARG A 519 -3.80 -36.43 4.52
#